data_AF-A0AA39RUG8-F1
#
_entry.id   AF-A0AA39RUG8-F1
#
_cell.length_a   1.000
_cell.length_b   1.000
_cell.length_c   1.000
_cell.angle_alpha   90.00
_cell.angle_beta   90.00
_cell.angle_gamma   90.00
#
_symmetry.space_group_name_H-M   'P 1'
#
loop_
_entity.id
_entity.type
_entity.pdbx_description
1 polymer ?
#
loop_
_entity_poly.entity_id
_entity_poly.type
_entity_poly.pdbx_seq_one_letter_code
_entity_poly.pdbx_strand_id
1 'polypeptide(L)'
;MADVVQYRLERMVDELDDLERRGIFTRREISEIVKQRRKFEYRLKRRSPLKEDFLAYVEYETQLDALRRLRKKSVARRENENDENGATTATKKKRSRKSISDFAGVVRIVQIYRLAVTRFKGDVELWFKYLEFCRQRKNGRMKKILAQVIRFHPKVPGVWIYAAAWEFDHNLNVTGARALMQNGLRVCPNSEDLWVEYLRMELTYLNKLKARKVALGEDEGTLVRDRRVSDQKQWISENKDLFMSLDEGTGNVDGSNVENMEPEKKLDLFREQGLRVLQTIYGGAIEALPSSFSLRQRFF
;
A
#
# COMPACT_ATOMS: atom_id res chain seq x y z
N MET A 1 0.01 -39.79 7.87
CA MET A 1 0.40 -38.54 8.56
C MET A 1 1.84 -38.17 8.22
N ALA A 2 2.77 -39.13 8.31
CA ALA A 2 4.17 -38.97 7.90
C ALA A 2 4.34 -38.65 6.41
N ASP A 3 3.58 -39.31 5.52
CA ASP A 3 3.73 -39.14 4.06
C ASP A 3 3.46 -37.71 3.59
N VAL A 4 2.49 -37.02 4.20
CA VAL A 4 2.19 -35.61 3.86
C VAL A 4 3.29 -34.67 4.34
N VAL A 5 3.92 -34.99 5.48
CA VAL A 5 5.07 -34.22 5.99
C VAL A 5 6.28 -34.45 5.10
N GLN A 6 6.51 -35.70 4.70
CA GLN A 6 7.60 -36.09 3.81
C GLN A 6 7.47 -35.41 2.44
N TYR A 7 6.29 -35.47 1.83
CA TYR A 7 5.99 -34.77 0.58
C TYR A 7 6.26 -33.25 0.66
N ARG A 8 5.93 -32.62 1.80
CA ARG A 8 6.24 -31.19 2.00
C ARG A 8 7.75 -30.95 2.10
N LEU A 9 8.48 -31.82 2.78
CA LEU A 9 9.94 -31.73 2.93
C LEU A 9 10.65 -31.90 1.57
N GLU A 10 10.22 -32.84 0.74
CA GLU A 10 10.77 -33.07 -0.60
C GLU A 10 10.65 -31.84 -1.50
N ARG A 11 9.52 -31.14 -1.44
CA ARG A 11 9.34 -29.86 -2.17
C ARG A 11 10.25 -28.73 -1.72
N MET A 12 10.95 -28.89 -0.59
CA MET A 12 11.90 -27.91 -0.06
C MET A 12 13.35 -28.25 -0.39
N VAL A 13 13.63 -29.36 -1.08
CA VAL A 13 15.02 -29.76 -1.38
C VAL A 13 15.66 -28.78 -2.35
N ASP A 14 14.98 -28.44 -3.45
CA ASP A 14 15.51 -27.54 -4.48
C ASP A 14 15.95 -26.17 -3.94
N GLU A 15 15.20 -25.61 -2.98
CA GLU A 15 15.55 -24.33 -2.37
C GLU A 15 16.75 -24.43 -1.42
N LEU A 16 16.93 -25.57 -0.73
CA LEU A 16 18.03 -25.79 0.20
C LEU A 16 19.32 -26.07 -0.58
N ASP A 17 19.23 -26.82 -1.67
CA ASP A 17 20.34 -27.05 -2.59
C ASP A 17 20.82 -25.74 -3.22
N ASP A 18 19.92 -24.84 -3.62
CA ASP A 18 20.30 -23.51 -4.14
C ASP A 18 20.96 -22.64 -3.06
N LEU A 19 20.52 -22.72 -1.80
CA LEU A 19 21.14 -22.02 -0.69
C LEU A 19 22.56 -22.53 -0.39
N GLU A 20 22.77 -23.84 -0.51
CA GLU A 20 24.09 -24.47 -0.37
C GLU A 20 25.02 -24.07 -1.51
N ARG A 21 24.56 -24.17 -2.77
CA ARG A 21 25.34 -23.81 -3.96
C ARG A 21 25.81 -22.36 -3.95
N ARG A 22 25.04 -21.46 -3.31
CA ARG A 22 25.37 -20.04 -3.15
C ARG A 22 26.23 -19.75 -1.92
N GLY A 23 26.55 -20.75 -1.10
CA GLY A 23 27.35 -20.59 0.11
C GLY A 23 26.69 -19.70 1.18
N ILE A 24 25.37 -19.54 1.15
CA ILE A 24 24.64 -18.72 2.15
C ILE A 24 24.49 -19.50 3.46
N PHE A 25 24.30 -20.81 3.35
CA PHE A 25 24.23 -21.73 4.48
C PHE A 25 25.17 -22.90 4.27
N THR A 26 25.71 -23.42 5.37
CA THR A 26 26.51 -24.64 5.37
C THR A 26 25.61 -25.87 5.44
N ARG A 27 26.10 -27.05 5.02
CA ARG A 27 25.37 -28.32 5.12
C ARG A 27 24.89 -28.63 6.54
N ARG A 28 25.70 -28.30 7.55
CA ARG A 28 25.36 -28.50 8.97
C ARG A 28 24.14 -27.66 9.35
N GLU A 29 24.16 -26.37 9.02
CA GLU A 29 23.03 -25.47 9.28
C GLU A 29 21.77 -25.90 8.51
N ILE A 30 21.91 -26.33 7.25
CA ILE A 30 20.80 -26.85 6.45
C ILE A 30 20.17 -28.07 7.13
N SER A 31 20.99 -28.99 7.65
CA SER A 31 20.48 -30.15 8.39
C SER A 31 19.66 -29.75 9.63
N GLU A 32 20.08 -28.70 10.33
CA GLU A 32 19.35 -28.16 11.49
C GLU A 32 18.04 -27.49 11.07
N ILE A 33 18.05 -26.73 9.97
CA ILE A 33 16.85 -26.12 9.38
C ILE A 33 15.84 -27.20 9.00
N VAL A 34 16.28 -28.27 8.33
CA VAL A 34 15.42 -29.40 7.96
C VAL A 34 14.84 -30.07 9.21
N LYS A 35 15.65 -30.28 10.25
CA LYS A 35 15.20 -30.85 11.53
C LYS A 35 14.13 -29.98 12.19
N GLN A 36 14.31 -28.66 12.23
CA GLN A 36 13.31 -27.75 12.82
C GLN A 36 12.04 -27.68 11.97
N ARG A 37 12.14 -27.57 10.64
CA ARG A 37 10.99 -27.59 9.73
C ARG A 37 10.18 -28.88 9.87
N ARG A 38 10.86 -30.04 9.93
CA ARG A 38 10.21 -31.32 10.18
C ARG A 38 9.41 -31.31 11.49
N LYS A 39 9.98 -30.78 12.58
CA LYS A 39 9.27 -30.65 13.87
C LYS A 39 8.01 -29.79 13.75
N PHE A 40 8.10 -28.63 13.09
CA PHE A 40 6.92 -27.76 12.88
C PHE A 40 5.86 -28.42 12.01
N GLU A 41 6.25 -29.10 10.93
CA GLU A 41 5.31 -29.82 10.05
C GLU A 41 4.56 -30.93 10.80
N TYR A 42 5.24 -31.67 11.69
CA TYR A 42 4.57 -32.63 12.56
C TYR A 42 3.61 -31.97 13.56
N ARG A 43 4.00 -30.84 14.18
CA ARG A 43 3.13 -30.05 15.08
C ARG A 43 1.86 -29.59 14.36
N LEU A 44 1.99 -29.08 13.14
CA LEU A 44 0.89 -28.57 12.33
C LEU A 44 -0.06 -29.67 11.84
N LYS A 45 0.44 -30.90 11.73
CA LYS A 45 -0.36 -32.05 11.28
C LYS A 45 -1.07 -32.78 12.40
N ARG A 46 -0.86 -32.42 13.66
CA ARG A 46 -1.59 -32.96 14.82
C ARG A 46 -3.11 -32.96 14.57
N ARG A 47 -3.82 -33.92 15.19
CA ARG A 47 -5.29 -34.02 15.10
C ARG A 47 -5.96 -32.70 15.53
N SER A 48 -5.44 -32.09 16.59
CA SER A 48 -5.79 -30.72 17.02
C SER A 48 -4.54 -29.84 16.96
N PRO A 49 -4.34 -29.04 15.90
CA PRO A 49 -3.24 -28.09 15.82
C PRO A 49 -3.57 -26.82 16.61
N LEU A 50 -2.57 -26.22 17.27
CA LEU A 50 -2.73 -24.99 18.05
C LEU A 50 -2.42 -23.76 17.20
N LYS A 51 -3.07 -22.61 17.46
CA LYS A 51 -2.76 -21.32 16.81
C LYS A 51 -1.29 -20.94 17.01
N GLU A 52 -0.80 -21.13 18.23
CA GLU A 52 0.58 -20.83 18.62
C GLU A 52 1.62 -21.58 17.79
N ASP A 53 1.32 -22.83 17.39
CA ASP A 53 2.22 -23.62 16.53
C ASP A 53 2.42 -22.95 15.16
N PHE A 54 1.36 -22.35 14.59
CA PHE A 54 1.46 -21.61 13.34
C PHE A 54 2.25 -20.31 13.51
N LEU A 55 1.98 -19.56 14.58
CA LEU A 55 2.67 -18.30 14.85
C LEU A 55 4.17 -18.52 15.10
N ALA A 56 4.52 -19.51 15.92
CA ALA A 56 5.91 -19.89 16.18
C ALA A 56 6.63 -20.32 14.89
N TYR A 57 5.92 -21.05 14.00
CA TYR A 57 6.53 -21.45 12.73
C TYR A 57 6.74 -20.25 11.79
N VAL A 58 5.78 -19.34 11.72
CA VAL A 58 5.93 -18.09 10.94
C VAL A 58 7.08 -17.25 11.48
N GLU A 59 7.19 -17.11 12.79
CA GLU A 59 8.27 -16.35 13.43
C GLU A 59 9.63 -16.96 13.07
N TYR A 60 9.77 -18.28 13.21
CA TYR A 60 10.98 -19.00 12.81
C TYR A 60 11.35 -18.77 11.34
N GLU A 61 10.41 -18.92 10.40
CA GLU A 61 10.69 -18.69 8.98
C GLU A 61 10.97 -17.21 8.67
N THR A 62 10.39 -16.28 9.42
CA THR A 62 10.68 -14.84 9.29
C THR A 62 12.10 -14.51 9.74
N GLN A 63 12.53 -15.07 10.88
CA GLN A 63 13.90 -14.96 11.38
C GLN A 63 14.90 -15.61 10.40
N LEU A 64 14.57 -16.77 9.84
CA LEU A 64 15.40 -17.44 8.85
C LEU A 64 15.53 -16.62 7.56
N ASP A 65 14.45 -16.02 7.05
CA ASP A 65 14.51 -15.13 5.88
C ASP A 65 15.29 -13.84 6.19
N ALA A 66 15.22 -13.31 7.41
CA ALA A 66 16.04 -12.18 7.84
C ALA A 66 17.54 -12.55 7.85
N LEU A 67 17.90 -13.70 8.45
CA LEU A 67 19.26 -14.21 8.47
C LEU A 67 19.81 -14.42 7.05
N ARG A 68 19.02 -15.05 6.19
CA ARG A 68 19.36 -15.25 4.78
C ARG A 68 19.65 -13.93 4.06
N ARG A 69 18.86 -12.88 4.29
CA ARG A 69 19.08 -11.55 3.69
C ARG A 69 20.38 -10.91 4.19
N LEU A 70 20.68 -11.01 5.49
CA LEU A 70 21.93 -10.50 6.05
C LEU A 70 23.13 -11.22 5.46
N ARG A 71 23.09 -12.55 5.40
CA ARG A 71 24.15 -13.37 4.81
C ARG A 71 24.31 -13.15 3.31
N LYS A 72 23.21 -12.99 2.58
CA LYS A 72 23.27 -12.62 1.16
C LYS A 72 23.99 -11.29 0.94
N LYS A 73 23.75 -10.29 1.81
CA LYS A 73 24.47 -9.01 1.77
C LYS A 73 25.96 -9.18 2.10
N SER A 74 26.32 -10.01 3.09
CA SER A 74 27.73 -10.23 3.44
C SER A 74 28.48 -11.02 2.36
N VAL A 75 27.85 -12.03 1.77
CA VAL A 75 28.42 -12.78 0.64
C VAL A 75 28.64 -11.83 -0.54
N ALA A 76 27.64 -11.00 -0.89
CA ALA A 76 27.79 -10.01 -1.96
C ALA A 76 28.92 -8.98 -1.69
N ARG A 77 29.16 -8.59 -0.43
CA ARG A 77 30.29 -7.71 -0.07
C ARG A 77 31.64 -8.38 -0.28
N ARG A 78 31.80 -9.62 0.22
CA ARG A 78 33.03 -10.41 0.04
C ARG A 78 33.33 -10.70 -1.44
N GLU A 79 32.28 -10.94 -2.22
CA GLU A 79 32.42 -11.10 -3.67
C GLU A 79 32.91 -9.79 -4.32
N ASN A 80 32.36 -8.63 -3.95
CA ASN A 80 32.82 -7.35 -4.47
C ASN A 80 34.28 -7.03 -4.10
N GLU A 81 34.72 -7.37 -2.88
CA GLU A 81 36.11 -7.21 -2.42
C GLU A 81 37.08 -8.12 -3.18
N ASN A 82 36.70 -9.38 -3.42
CA ASN A 82 37.53 -10.32 -4.18
C ASN A 82 37.61 -9.99 -5.68
N ASP A 83 36.62 -9.26 -6.21
CA ASP A 83 36.48 -8.94 -7.63
C ASP A 83 37.29 -7.71 -8.10
N GLU A 84 38.03 -7.02 -7.22
CA GLU A 84 39.06 -6.03 -7.64
C GLU A 84 40.18 -6.69 -8.47
N ASN A 85 40.31 -8.03 -8.40
CA ASN A 85 41.32 -8.80 -9.11
C ASN A 85 40.82 -9.50 -10.41
N GLY A 86 39.76 -9.00 -11.06
CA GLY A 86 39.51 -9.29 -12.49
C GLY A 86 38.42 -10.30 -12.86
N ALA A 87 37.25 -10.29 -12.21
CA ALA A 87 36.09 -11.05 -12.69
C ALA A 87 35.25 -10.29 -13.74
N THR A 88 34.92 -10.97 -14.84
CA THR A 88 34.12 -10.44 -15.96
C THR A 88 32.69 -10.05 -15.52
N THR A 89 32.20 -8.89 -15.99
CA THR A 89 30.90 -8.29 -15.62
C THR A 89 29.66 -9.18 -15.87
N ALA A 90 29.76 -10.18 -16.74
CA ALA A 90 28.68 -11.11 -17.07
C ALA A 90 28.39 -12.15 -15.97
N THR A 91 29.41 -12.63 -15.25
CA THR A 91 29.25 -13.60 -14.14
C THR A 91 28.65 -12.93 -12.89
N LYS A 92 29.02 -11.66 -12.63
CA LYS A 92 28.39 -10.79 -11.61
C LYS A 92 26.88 -10.67 -11.82
N LYS A 93 26.45 -10.44 -13.06
CA LYS A 93 25.02 -10.30 -13.40
C LYS A 93 24.24 -11.62 -13.27
N LYS A 94 24.88 -12.78 -13.44
CA LYS A 94 24.22 -14.10 -13.32
C LYS A 94 24.04 -14.52 -11.85
N ARG A 95 24.98 -14.19 -10.95
CA ARG A 95 24.93 -14.55 -9.52
C ARG A 95 24.10 -13.59 -8.66
N SER A 96 24.07 -12.31 -9.02
CA SER A 96 23.20 -11.31 -8.38
C SER A 96 21.70 -11.49 -8.71
N ARG A 97 21.37 -12.27 -9.75
CA ARG A 97 19.98 -12.55 -10.12
C ARG A 97 19.23 -13.28 -9.00
N LYS A 98 18.01 -12.81 -8.79
CA LYS A 98 17.05 -13.43 -7.86
C LYS A 98 16.87 -14.89 -8.25
N SER A 99 17.05 -15.81 -7.31
CA SER A 99 16.82 -17.24 -7.51
C SER A 99 15.59 -17.72 -6.75
N ILE A 100 15.26 -18.98 -6.93
CA ILE A 100 14.18 -19.70 -6.26
C ILE A 100 14.29 -19.52 -4.75
N SER A 101 15.50 -19.63 -4.18
CA SER A 101 15.76 -19.42 -2.75
C SER A 101 15.39 -18.03 -2.23
N ASP A 102 15.37 -17.01 -3.09
CA ASP A 102 15.01 -15.65 -2.69
C ASP A 102 13.51 -15.46 -2.43
N PHE A 103 12.68 -16.23 -3.12
CA PHE A 103 11.22 -16.16 -3.02
C PHE A 103 10.65 -17.26 -2.11
N ALA A 104 11.33 -18.40 -2.04
CA ALA A 104 10.98 -19.58 -1.26
C ALA A 104 10.48 -19.27 0.16
N GLY A 105 11.28 -18.56 0.96
CA GLY A 105 10.92 -18.23 2.35
C GLY A 105 9.62 -17.43 2.47
N VAL A 106 9.42 -16.43 1.61
CA VAL A 106 8.20 -15.63 1.60
C VAL A 106 7.00 -16.47 1.17
N VAL A 107 7.16 -17.31 0.14
CA VAL A 107 6.10 -18.21 -0.34
C VAL A 107 5.67 -19.16 0.77
N ARG A 108 6.62 -19.71 1.52
CA ARG A 108 6.35 -20.59 2.66
C ARG A 108 5.56 -19.89 3.75
N ILE A 109 6.00 -18.70 4.19
CA ILE A 109 5.28 -17.93 5.23
C ILE A 109 3.84 -17.67 4.79
N VAL A 110 3.63 -17.29 3.53
CA VAL A 110 2.28 -17.09 2.95
C VAL A 110 1.46 -18.38 2.99
N GLN A 111 2.07 -19.53 2.71
CA GLN A 111 1.40 -20.83 2.75
C GLN A 111 1.03 -21.23 4.18
N ILE A 112 1.91 -21.01 5.16
CA ILE A 112 1.65 -21.28 6.58
C ILE A 112 0.48 -20.43 7.05
N TYR A 113 0.51 -19.11 6.77
CA TYR A 113 -0.62 -18.24 7.09
C TYR A 113 -1.91 -18.72 6.41
N ARG A 114 -1.87 -19.07 5.12
CA ARG A 114 -3.06 -19.58 4.41
C ARG A 114 -3.62 -20.84 5.08
N LEU A 115 -2.76 -21.76 5.52
CA LEU A 115 -3.19 -22.92 6.29
C LEU A 115 -3.83 -22.49 7.62
N ALA A 116 -3.21 -21.55 8.33
CA ALA A 116 -3.69 -21.02 9.61
C ALA A 116 -5.09 -20.40 9.46
N VAL A 117 -5.31 -19.49 8.51
CA VAL A 117 -6.62 -18.83 8.32
C VAL A 117 -7.70 -19.78 7.79
N THR A 118 -7.35 -20.85 7.07
CA THR A 118 -8.36 -21.86 6.68
C THR A 118 -8.87 -22.68 7.87
N ARG A 119 -8.05 -22.83 8.92
CA ARG A 119 -8.39 -23.56 10.15
C ARG A 119 -9.03 -22.63 11.18
N PHE A 120 -8.37 -21.53 11.50
CA PHE A 120 -8.81 -20.53 12.47
C PHE A 120 -9.49 -19.36 11.77
N LYS A 121 -10.63 -19.62 11.15
CA LYS A 121 -11.36 -18.59 10.38
C LYS A 121 -11.84 -17.45 11.27
N GLY A 122 -12.23 -17.75 12.51
CA GLY A 122 -12.85 -16.81 13.46
C GLY A 122 -11.89 -15.80 14.10
N ASP A 123 -10.57 -16.01 13.98
CA ASP A 123 -9.59 -15.17 14.67
C ASP A 123 -9.15 -14.00 13.81
N VAL A 124 -9.70 -12.83 14.11
CA VAL A 124 -9.44 -11.56 13.40
C VAL A 124 -7.97 -11.12 13.54
N GLU A 125 -7.35 -11.38 14.69
CA GLU A 125 -5.95 -10.98 14.95
C GLU A 125 -4.99 -11.72 14.01
N LEU A 126 -5.23 -13.00 13.78
CA LEU A 126 -4.45 -13.81 12.84
C LEU A 126 -4.57 -13.29 11.40
N TRP A 127 -5.77 -12.84 11.00
CA TRP A 127 -5.98 -12.21 9.69
C TRP A 127 -5.19 -10.91 9.56
N PHE A 128 -5.18 -10.05 10.59
CA PHE A 128 -4.40 -8.81 10.58
C PHE A 128 -2.89 -9.07 10.50
N LYS A 129 -2.36 -10.02 11.30
CA LYS A 129 -0.94 -10.43 11.19
C LYS A 129 -0.58 -10.90 9.77
N TYR A 130 -1.49 -11.63 9.12
CA TYR A 130 -1.29 -12.07 7.75
C TYR A 130 -1.33 -10.91 6.73
N LEU A 131 -2.25 -9.97 6.90
CA LEU A 131 -2.37 -8.76 6.07
C LEU A 131 -1.13 -7.87 6.22
N GLU A 132 -0.66 -7.63 7.44
CA GLU A 132 0.55 -6.86 7.72
C GLU A 132 1.79 -7.49 7.06
N PHE A 133 1.93 -8.81 7.16
CA PHE A 133 3.01 -9.52 6.46
C PHE A 133 2.94 -9.31 4.94
N CYS A 134 1.73 -9.40 4.36
CA CYS A 134 1.54 -9.17 2.93
C CYS A 134 1.83 -7.73 2.52
N ARG A 135 1.49 -6.75 3.36
CA ARG A 135 1.81 -5.33 3.17
C ARG A 135 3.33 -5.11 3.15
N GLN A 136 4.04 -5.61 4.15
CA GLN A 136 5.50 -5.46 4.26
C GLN A 136 6.26 -6.09 3.07
N ARG A 137 5.76 -7.21 2.53
CA ARG A 137 6.40 -7.93 1.42
C ARG A 137 5.91 -7.52 0.03
N LYS A 138 4.98 -6.54 -0.07
CA LYS A 138 4.31 -6.11 -1.31
C LYS A 138 3.81 -7.29 -2.16
N ASN A 139 3.14 -8.24 -1.51
CA ASN A 139 2.65 -9.44 -2.19
C ASN A 139 1.40 -9.12 -3.02
N GLY A 140 1.37 -9.51 -4.30
CA GLY A 140 0.22 -9.30 -5.19
C GLY A 140 -1.06 -10.05 -4.80
N ARG A 141 -1.03 -10.88 -3.74
CA ARG A 141 -2.19 -11.62 -3.23
C ARG A 141 -3.09 -10.82 -2.28
N MET A 142 -2.70 -9.60 -1.92
CA MET A 142 -3.40 -8.77 -0.92
C MET A 142 -4.90 -8.61 -1.21
N LYS A 143 -5.29 -8.29 -2.45
CA LYS A 143 -6.70 -8.18 -2.87
C LYS A 143 -7.53 -9.43 -2.58
N LYS A 144 -6.97 -10.60 -2.87
CA LYS A 144 -7.65 -11.89 -2.64
C LYS A 144 -7.82 -12.17 -1.15
N ILE A 145 -6.82 -11.81 -0.34
CA ILE A 145 -6.86 -12.00 1.11
C ILE A 145 -7.87 -11.05 1.73
N LEU A 146 -7.86 -9.77 1.37
CA LEU A 146 -8.84 -8.78 1.81
C LEU A 146 -10.28 -9.22 1.51
N ALA A 147 -10.53 -9.69 0.28
CA ALA A 147 -11.83 -10.23 -0.09
C ALA A 147 -12.22 -11.47 0.75
N GLN A 148 -11.26 -12.33 1.12
CA GLN A 148 -11.52 -13.45 2.01
C GLN A 148 -11.82 -12.99 3.44
N VAL A 149 -11.08 -12.02 3.97
CA VAL A 149 -11.28 -11.51 5.34
C VAL A 149 -12.66 -10.89 5.47
N ILE A 150 -13.07 -10.06 4.50
CA ILE A 150 -14.40 -9.44 4.47
C ILE A 150 -15.51 -10.50 4.44
N ARG A 151 -15.32 -11.58 3.67
CA ARG A 151 -16.30 -12.68 3.60
C ARG A 151 -16.45 -13.44 4.91
N PHE A 152 -15.37 -13.64 5.67
CA PHE A 152 -15.43 -14.34 6.95
C PHE A 152 -15.82 -13.43 8.11
N HIS A 153 -15.48 -12.13 8.04
CA HIS A 153 -15.65 -11.14 9.10
C HIS A 153 -16.41 -9.89 8.62
N PRO A 154 -17.63 -10.02 8.09
CA PRO A 154 -18.37 -8.87 7.56
C PRO A 154 -18.81 -7.90 8.67
N LYS A 155 -18.99 -8.40 9.91
CA LYS A 155 -19.47 -7.61 11.06
C LYS A 155 -18.39 -6.78 11.75
N VAL A 156 -17.12 -6.90 11.35
CA VAL A 156 -16.00 -6.19 11.99
C VAL A 156 -15.68 -4.93 11.17
N PRO A 157 -16.01 -3.72 11.67
CA PRO A 157 -15.79 -2.48 10.91
C PRO A 157 -14.33 -2.24 10.54
N GLY A 158 -13.39 -2.60 11.43
CA GLY A 158 -11.96 -2.45 11.20
C GLY A 158 -11.43 -3.16 9.96
N VAL A 159 -12.05 -4.27 9.54
CA VAL A 159 -11.67 -4.99 8.31
C VAL A 159 -12.02 -4.16 7.08
N TRP A 160 -13.20 -3.53 7.06
CA TRP A 160 -13.65 -2.66 5.97
C TRP A 160 -12.78 -1.41 5.86
N ILE A 161 -12.50 -0.76 7.00
CA ILE A 161 -11.62 0.41 7.08
C ILE A 161 -10.24 0.07 6.51
N TYR A 162 -9.64 -1.03 6.96
CA TYR A 162 -8.33 -1.46 6.50
C TYR A 162 -8.32 -1.77 5.00
N ALA A 163 -9.36 -2.46 4.49
CA ALA A 163 -9.46 -2.80 3.08
C ALA A 163 -9.58 -1.56 2.19
N ALA A 164 -10.44 -0.61 2.58
CA ALA A 164 -10.64 0.63 1.86
C ALA A 164 -9.39 1.53 1.90
N ALA A 165 -8.74 1.66 3.07
CA ALA A 165 -7.47 2.38 3.20
C ALA A 165 -6.39 1.77 2.30
N TRP A 166 -6.30 0.44 2.23
CA TRP A 166 -5.33 -0.22 1.35
C TRP A 166 -5.59 0.04 -0.15
N GLU A 167 -6.85 -0.05 -0.60
CA GLU A 167 -7.21 0.27 -1.99
C GLU A 167 -6.96 1.76 -2.33
N PHE A 168 -7.23 2.66 -1.39
CA PHE A 168 -7.02 4.10 -1.56
C PHE A 168 -5.53 4.47 -1.64
N ASP A 169 -4.72 4.00 -0.68
CA ASP A 169 -3.31 4.40 -0.58
C ASP A 169 -2.40 3.67 -1.57
N HIS A 170 -2.64 2.38 -1.81
CA HIS A 170 -1.70 1.56 -2.60
C HIS A 170 -2.12 1.43 -4.06
N ASN A 171 -3.41 1.28 -4.34
CA ASN A 171 -3.90 1.12 -5.72
C ASN A 171 -4.38 2.44 -6.33
N LEU A 172 -4.45 3.52 -5.54
CA LEU A 172 -4.99 4.82 -5.95
C LEU A 172 -6.42 4.69 -6.51
N ASN A 173 -7.16 3.67 -6.06
CA ASN A 173 -8.47 3.34 -6.56
C ASN A 173 -9.55 3.89 -5.64
N VAL A 174 -9.96 5.13 -5.90
CA VAL A 174 -10.93 5.84 -5.07
C VAL A 174 -12.34 5.26 -5.22
N THR A 175 -12.72 4.84 -6.43
CA THR A 175 -14.04 4.24 -6.67
C THR A 175 -14.17 2.89 -5.96
N GLY A 176 -13.11 2.07 -5.99
CA GLY A 176 -13.04 0.82 -5.24
C GLY A 176 -13.10 1.04 -3.73
N ALA A 177 -12.36 2.02 -3.21
CA ALA A 177 -12.37 2.35 -1.78
C ALA A 177 -13.75 2.83 -1.30
N ARG A 178 -14.43 3.68 -2.09
CA ARG A 178 -15.81 4.11 -1.84
C ARG A 178 -16.78 2.95 -1.80
N ALA A 179 -16.72 2.06 -2.80
CA ALA A 179 -17.58 0.89 -2.87
C ALA A 179 -17.40 -0.03 -1.64
N LEU A 180 -16.15 -0.20 -1.19
CA LEU A 180 -15.86 -0.97 0.03
C LEU A 180 -16.44 -0.31 1.28
N MET A 181 -16.29 1.00 1.46
CA MET A 181 -16.88 1.70 2.62
C MET A 181 -18.40 1.68 2.59
N GLN A 182 -19.02 1.94 1.44
CA GLN A 182 -20.48 1.89 1.31
C GLN A 182 -21.04 0.49 1.58
N ASN A 183 -20.36 -0.56 1.10
CA ASN A 183 -20.72 -1.94 1.44
C ASN A 183 -20.53 -2.22 2.93
N GLY A 184 -19.46 -1.70 3.54
CA GLY A 184 -19.24 -1.79 4.98
C GLY A 184 -20.34 -1.12 5.78
N LEU A 185 -20.79 0.07 5.39
CA LEU A 185 -21.86 0.83 6.05
C LEU A 185 -23.22 0.12 5.94
N ARG A 186 -23.49 -0.59 4.85
CA ARG A 186 -24.71 -1.43 4.73
C ARG A 186 -24.71 -2.58 5.73
N VAL A 187 -23.55 -3.13 6.07
CA VAL A 187 -23.43 -4.27 6.99
C VAL A 187 -23.29 -3.82 8.44
N CYS A 188 -22.56 -2.73 8.68
CA CYS A 188 -22.25 -2.19 10.01
C CYS A 188 -22.67 -0.70 10.10
N PRO A 189 -23.97 -0.37 10.02
CA PRO A 189 -24.43 1.02 10.06
C PRO A 189 -24.18 1.71 11.40
N ASN A 190 -24.15 0.92 12.49
CA ASN A 190 -24.02 1.42 13.85
C ASN A 190 -22.57 1.75 14.27
N SER A 191 -21.59 1.56 13.39
CA SER A 191 -20.18 1.79 13.73
C SER A 191 -19.78 3.24 13.49
N GLU A 192 -19.50 3.97 14.57
CA GLU A 192 -19.01 5.35 14.50
C GLU A 192 -17.68 5.45 13.75
N ASP A 193 -16.74 4.54 14.02
CA ASP A 193 -15.41 4.55 13.41
C ASP A 193 -15.48 4.41 11.88
N LEU A 194 -16.44 3.65 11.35
CA LEU A 194 -16.59 3.48 9.91
C LEU A 194 -17.07 4.77 9.21
N TRP A 195 -17.99 5.50 9.84
CA TRP A 195 -18.46 6.79 9.34
C TRP A 195 -17.37 7.86 9.38
N VAL A 196 -16.63 7.94 10.50
CA VAL A 196 -15.52 8.89 10.67
C VAL A 196 -14.42 8.62 9.65
N GLU A 197 -14.01 7.36 9.49
CA GLU A 197 -12.97 7.00 8.52
C GLU A 197 -13.43 7.18 7.08
N TYR A 198 -14.71 6.98 6.78
CA TYR A 198 -15.23 7.26 5.44
C TYR A 198 -15.16 8.76 5.11
N LEU A 199 -15.59 9.63 6.01
CA LEU A 199 -15.47 11.08 5.83
C LEU A 199 -13.99 11.51 5.74
N ARG A 200 -13.13 11.00 6.61
CA ARG A 200 -11.69 11.27 6.57
C ARG A 200 -11.06 10.90 5.23
N MET A 201 -11.44 9.76 4.65
CA MET A 201 -10.98 9.33 3.34
C MET A 201 -11.43 10.30 2.23
N GLU A 202 -12.70 10.71 2.22
CA GLU A 202 -13.22 11.65 1.22
C GLU A 202 -12.57 13.03 1.33
N LEU A 203 -12.38 13.54 2.55
CA LEU A 203 -11.63 14.77 2.79
C LEU A 203 -10.19 14.66 2.28
N THR A 204 -9.52 13.55 2.55
CA THR A 204 -8.16 13.30 2.06
C THR A 204 -8.12 13.25 0.53
N TYR A 205 -9.13 12.66 -0.10
CA TYR A 205 -9.26 12.65 -1.56
C TYR A 205 -9.45 14.05 -2.13
N LEU A 206 -10.35 14.85 -1.55
CA LEU A 206 -10.59 16.23 -1.97
C LEU A 206 -9.32 17.10 -1.81
N ASN A 207 -8.57 16.91 -0.72
CA ASN A 207 -7.30 17.60 -0.50
C ASN A 207 -6.25 17.22 -1.55
N LYS A 208 -6.11 15.93 -1.86
CA LYS A 208 -5.22 15.44 -2.93
C LYS A 208 -5.61 16.02 -4.29
N LEU A 209 -6.91 16.13 -4.57
CA LEU A 209 -7.41 16.66 -5.83
C LEU A 209 -7.21 18.18 -5.93
N LYS A 210 -7.44 18.92 -4.84
CA LYS A 210 -7.10 20.35 -4.74
C LYS A 210 -5.60 20.58 -4.98
N ALA A 211 -4.74 19.83 -4.29
CA ALA A 211 -3.30 19.93 -4.48
C ALA A 211 -2.85 19.64 -5.93
N ARG A 212 -3.51 18.68 -6.60
CA ARG A 212 -3.26 18.38 -8.02
C ARG A 212 -3.68 19.54 -8.93
N LYS A 213 -4.81 20.20 -8.66
CA LYS A 213 -5.25 21.38 -9.43
C LYS A 213 -4.30 22.56 -9.28
N VAL A 214 -3.85 22.84 -8.04
CA VAL A 214 -2.80 23.83 -7.77
C VAL A 214 -1.54 23.52 -8.58
N ALA A 215 -1.09 22.26 -8.56
CA ALA A 215 0.13 21.85 -9.27
C ALA A 215 0.01 21.91 -10.80
N LEU A 216 -1.20 21.78 -11.35
CA LEU A 216 -1.47 21.91 -12.79
C LEU A 216 -1.59 23.38 -13.24
N GLY A 217 -1.52 24.34 -12.31
CA GLY A 217 -1.62 25.77 -12.62
C GLY A 217 -3.04 26.24 -12.94
N GLU A 218 -4.06 25.41 -12.72
CA GLU A 218 -5.48 25.76 -12.92
C GLU A 218 -6.01 26.70 -11.82
N ASP A 219 -5.25 26.92 -10.75
CA ASP A 219 -5.56 27.91 -9.72
C ASP A 219 -4.89 29.26 -10.04
N GLU A 220 -5.35 29.95 -11.09
CA GLU A 220 -4.94 31.34 -11.36
C GLU A 220 -5.54 32.37 -10.36
N GLY A 221 -6.38 31.95 -9.40
CA GLY A 221 -7.19 32.87 -8.59
C GLY A 221 -6.99 32.86 -7.07
N THR A 222 -6.20 31.96 -6.48
CA THR A 222 -6.08 31.90 -5.00
C THR A 222 -4.68 31.57 -4.49
N LEU A 223 -3.70 32.35 -4.95
CA LEU A 223 -2.48 32.57 -4.17
C LEU A 223 -2.30 34.08 -4.05
N VAL A 224 -2.29 34.57 -2.82
CA VAL A 224 -1.79 35.89 -2.44
C VAL A 224 -0.45 36.09 -3.17
N ARG A 225 -0.46 36.86 -4.27
CA ARG A 225 0.75 37.22 -5.00
C ARG A 225 1.45 38.29 -4.17
N ASP A 226 2.54 37.90 -3.51
CA ASP A 226 3.51 38.79 -2.88
C ASP A 226 3.81 40.01 -3.77
N ARG A 227 4.00 41.17 -3.15
CA ARG A 227 4.28 42.50 -3.74
C ARG A 227 5.35 42.55 -4.85
N ARG A 228 6.14 41.50 -5.04
CA ARG A 228 7.29 41.43 -5.95
C ARG A 228 6.95 41.52 -7.44
N VAL A 229 5.73 41.20 -7.86
CA VAL A 229 5.32 41.33 -9.28
C VAL A 229 4.92 42.77 -9.64
N SER A 230 4.48 43.57 -8.65
CA SER A 230 4.21 44.99 -8.86
C SER A 230 5.51 45.73 -9.19
N ASP A 231 6.57 45.44 -8.42
CA ASP A 231 7.90 46.04 -8.62
C ASP A 231 8.49 45.67 -9.98
N GLN A 232 8.21 44.45 -10.48
CA GLN A 232 8.69 44.03 -11.80
C GLN A 232 7.96 44.72 -12.95
N LYS A 233 6.63 44.93 -12.84
CA LYS A 233 5.87 45.71 -13.82
C LYS A 233 6.25 47.19 -13.79
N GLN A 234 6.53 47.71 -12.60
CA GLN A 234 6.99 49.09 -12.41
C GLN A 234 8.39 49.30 -12.99
N TRP A 235 9.33 48.36 -12.76
CA TRP A 235 10.67 48.37 -13.36
C TRP A 235 10.63 48.27 -14.89
N ILE A 236 9.72 47.48 -15.46
CA ILE A 236 9.53 47.38 -16.92
C ILE A 236 8.95 48.69 -17.49
N SER A 237 8.06 49.38 -16.76
CA SER A 237 7.52 50.68 -17.18
C SER A 237 8.54 51.81 -17.09
N GLU A 238 9.43 51.76 -16.10
CA GLU A 238 10.50 52.76 -15.89
C GLU A 238 11.67 52.59 -16.87
N ASN A 239 11.88 51.38 -17.41
CA ASN A 239 12.96 51.07 -18.38
C ASN A 239 12.44 50.85 -19.81
N LYS A 240 11.32 51.49 -20.17
CA LYS A 240 10.68 51.33 -21.49
C LYS A 240 11.52 51.86 -22.65
N ASP A 241 12.47 52.76 -22.38
CA ASP A 241 13.40 53.31 -23.38
C ASP A 241 14.59 52.38 -23.71
N LEU A 242 14.78 51.29 -22.93
CA LEU A 242 15.85 50.30 -23.19
C LEU A 242 15.41 49.20 -24.17
N PHE A 243 14.12 49.06 -24.45
CA PHE A 243 13.56 48.06 -25.35
C PHE A 243 12.96 48.76 -26.57
N MET A 244 13.75 48.91 -27.63
CA MET A 244 13.25 49.39 -28.92
C MET A 244 12.32 48.34 -29.55
N SER A 245 11.09 48.78 -29.79
CA SER A 245 10.02 48.10 -30.51
C SER A 245 10.37 47.87 -31.99
N LEU A 246 10.15 46.65 -32.49
CA LEU A 246 9.94 46.38 -33.91
C LEU A 246 8.42 46.33 -34.12
N ASP A 247 7.87 47.38 -34.71
CA ASP A 247 6.49 47.47 -35.15
C ASP A 247 6.46 47.35 -36.67
N GLU A 248 5.63 46.45 -37.20
CA GLU A 248 4.89 46.63 -38.44
C GLU A 248 3.65 45.71 -38.41
N GLY A 249 2.46 46.30 -38.48
CA GLY A 249 1.26 45.61 -38.98
C GLY A 249 -0.02 45.88 -38.19
N THR A 250 -0.64 47.02 -38.45
CA THR A 250 -1.96 47.43 -37.98
C THR A 250 -3.09 46.53 -38.49
N GLY A 251 -4.04 46.21 -37.61
CA GLY A 251 -5.31 45.57 -37.96
C GLY A 251 -6.20 45.34 -36.72
N ASN A 252 -6.93 46.39 -36.29
CA ASN A 252 -8.05 46.27 -35.35
C ASN A 252 -9.22 45.53 -36.02
N VAL A 253 -9.86 44.55 -35.34
CA VAL A 253 -11.31 44.49 -35.05
C VAL A 253 -11.56 43.42 -33.95
N ASP A 254 -12.40 43.81 -33.00
CA ASP A 254 -13.11 43.05 -31.95
C ASP A 254 -13.18 41.52 -32.03
N GLY A 255 -12.98 40.87 -30.87
CA GLY A 255 -13.19 39.44 -30.69
C GLY A 255 -13.14 38.97 -29.24
N SER A 256 -14.23 39.21 -28.51
CA SER A 256 -14.75 38.37 -27.41
C SER A 256 -13.82 37.94 -26.26
N ASN A 257 -14.01 38.65 -25.16
CA ASN A 257 -13.75 38.29 -23.76
C ASN A 257 -14.59 37.07 -23.31
N VAL A 258 -14.24 35.82 -23.71
CA VAL A 258 -15.08 34.62 -23.41
C VAL A 258 -14.38 33.45 -22.69
N GLU A 259 -13.07 33.35 -22.59
CA GLU A 259 -12.48 32.10 -22.06
C GLU A 259 -12.16 32.06 -20.55
N ASN A 260 -12.23 33.18 -19.82
CA ASN A 260 -11.88 33.21 -18.38
C ASN A 260 -13.01 32.79 -17.42
N MET A 261 -14.25 32.60 -17.91
CA MET A 261 -15.43 32.25 -17.09
C MET A 261 -15.71 30.74 -16.98
N GLU A 262 -15.06 29.92 -17.81
CA GLU A 262 -15.19 28.47 -17.72
C GLU A 262 -14.41 27.78 -16.57
N PRO A 263 -13.18 28.18 -16.23
CA PRO A 263 -12.44 27.52 -15.15
C PRO A 263 -13.04 27.83 -13.77
N GLU A 264 -13.51 29.06 -13.53
CA GLU A 264 -14.12 29.47 -12.25
C GLU A 264 -15.44 28.71 -11.99
N LYS A 265 -16.33 28.60 -12.98
CA LYS A 265 -17.56 27.81 -12.85
C LYS A 265 -17.28 26.33 -12.59
N LYS A 266 -16.24 25.77 -13.21
CA LYS A 266 -15.79 24.37 -12.99
C LYS A 266 -15.18 24.18 -11.58
N LEU A 267 -14.52 25.20 -11.04
CA LEU A 267 -13.96 25.21 -9.68
C LEU A 267 -15.07 25.23 -8.62
N ASP A 268 -16.10 26.05 -8.82
CA ASP A 268 -17.26 26.11 -7.92
C ASP A 268 -18.08 24.83 -7.96
N LEU A 269 -18.35 24.27 -9.16
CA LEU A 269 -19.00 22.97 -9.32
C LEU A 269 -18.27 21.85 -8.57
N PHE A 270 -16.94 21.87 -8.56
CA PHE A 270 -16.15 20.88 -7.83
C PHE A 270 -16.29 21.04 -6.30
N ARG A 271 -16.24 22.26 -5.79
CA ARG A 271 -16.44 22.54 -4.36
C ARG A 271 -17.85 22.15 -3.92
N GLU A 272 -18.86 22.48 -4.72
CA GLU A 272 -20.24 22.11 -4.48
C GLU A 272 -20.43 20.59 -4.47
N GLN A 273 -19.85 19.87 -5.44
CA GLN A 273 -19.92 18.41 -5.50
C GLN A 273 -19.24 17.77 -4.28
N GLY A 274 -18.07 18.25 -3.88
CA GLY A 274 -17.37 17.79 -2.68
C GLY A 274 -18.19 18.02 -1.41
N LEU A 275 -18.75 19.23 -1.24
CA LEU A 275 -19.60 19.58 -0.11
C LEU A 275 -20.88 18.73 -0.06
N ARG A 276 -21.53 18.50 -1.20
CA ARG A 276 -22.71 17.62 -1.28
C ARG A 276 -22.38 16.21 -0.83
N VAL A 277 -21.26 15.64 -1.28
CA VAL A 277 -20.83 14.29 -0.83
C VAL A 277 -20.62 14.27 0.68
N LEU A 278 -19.91 15.26 1.25
CA LEU A 278 -19.69 15.32 2.69
C LEU A 278 -21.00 15.50 3.48
N GLN A 279 -21.92 16.34 3.00
CA GLN A 279 -23.24 16.53 3.59
C GLN A 279 -24.06 15.24 3.55
N THR A 280 -24.03 14.48 2.45
CA THR A 280 -24.75 13.19 2.36
C THR A 280 -24.20 12.16 3.34
N ILE A 281 -22.86 12.12 3.53
CA ILE A 281 -22.23 11.22 4.48
C ILE A 281 -22.59 11.62 5.91
N TYR A 282 -22.55 12.91 6.22
CA TYR A 282 -22.90 13.43 7.53
C TYR A 282 -24.39 13.23 7.86
N GLY A 283 -25.28 13.48 6.90
CA GLY A 283 -26.72 13.20 7.03
C GLY A 283 -26.98 11.72 7.28
N GLY A 284 -26.37 10.84 6.48
CA GLY A 284 -26.48 9.39 6.67
C GLY A 284 -25.93 8.90 8.01
N ALA A 285 -24.85 9.53 8.51
CA ALA A 285 -24.30 9.22 9.83
C ALA A 285 -25.26 9.62 10.96
N ILE A 286 -25.93 10.77 10.87
CA ILE A 286 -26.92 11.24 11.86
C ILE A 286 -28.16 10.35 11.85
N GLU A 287 -28.64 9.95 10.67
CA GLU A 287 -29.78 9.03 10.53
C GLU A 287 -29.47 7.66 11.13
N ALA A 288 -28.27 7.13 10.88
CA ALA A 288 -27.84 5.84 11.41
C ALA A 288 -27.56 5.86 12.91
N LEU A 289 -27.04 6.97 13.45
CA LEU A 289 -26.69 7.13 14.85
C LEU A 289 -27.21 8.46 15.44
N PRO A 290 -28.52 8.56 15.72
CA PRO A 290 -29.12 9.80 16.22
C PRO A 290 -28.61 10.20 17.61
N SER A 291 -28.26 9.21 18.44
CA SER A 291 -27.98 9.34 19.88
C SER A 291 -26.49 9.46 20.25
N SER A 292 -25.56 9.20 19.32
CA SER A 292 -24.13 9.26 19.63
C SER A 292 -23.61 10.69 19.61
N PHE A 293 -23.35 11.26 20.79
CA PHE A 293 -22.67 12.55 20.93
C PHE A 293 -21.18 12.47 20.57
N SER A 294 -20.53 11.35 20.88
CA SER A 294 -19.12 11.04 20.57
C SER A 294 -18.80 11.22 19.09
N LEU A 295 -19.69 10.73 18.24
CA LEU A 295 -19.57 10.88 16.79
C LEU A 295 -19.52 12.35 16.41
N ARG A 296 -20.47 13.16 16.89
CA ARG A 296 -20.53 14.60 16.58
C ARG A 296 -19.27 15.33 17.02
N GLN A 297 -18.72 14.99 18.19
CA GLN A 297 -17.46 15.57 18.66
C GLN A 297 -16.25 15.18 17.79
N ARG A 298 -16.23 14.00 17.18
CA ARG A 298 -15.13 13.57 16.30
C ARG A 298 -15.21 14.17 14.89
N PHE A 299 -16.38 14.64 14.48
CA PHE A 299 -16.59 15.31 13.19
C PHE A 299 -16.19 16.79 13.19
N PHE A 300 -16.20 17.44 14.37
CA PHE A 300 -15.78 18.83 14.59
C PHE A 300 -14.36 18.92 15.14
#